data_AF-A0A0E3Z3L9-F1
#
_entry.id   AF-A0A0E3Z3L9-F1
#
_cell.length_a   1.000
_cell.length_b   1.000
_cell.length_c   1.000
_cell.angle_alpha   90.00
_cell.angle_beta   90.00
_cell.angle_gamma   90.00
#
_symmetry.space_group_name_H-M   'P 1'
#
loop_
_entity.id
_entity.type
_entity.pdbx_description
1 polymer ?
#
loop_
_entity_poly.entity_id
_entity_poly.type
_entity_poly.pdbx_seq_one_letter_code
_entity_poly.pdbx_strand_id
1 'polypeptide(L)'
;MSGRHATAAPPALHIGQLRFVTDRALGDGRARALGERFAEELGTALAQAGASDRMDIGELVVEAGGDQLDDRALPRLAAAVARRILERVPD
;
A
#
# COMPACT_ATOMS: atom_id res chain seq x y z
N MET A 1 25.65 8.24 24.01
CA MET A 1 24.35 7.54 23.94
C MET A 1 23.96 7.42 22.48
N SER A 2 24.26 6.29 21.85
CA SER A 2 24.02 6.05 20.42
C SER A 2 22.64 5.44 20.24
N GLY A 3 21.63 6.26 20.02
CA GLY A 3 20.34 5.80 19.49
C GLY A 3 20.46 5.59 17.99
N ARG A 4 20.96 4.42 17.56
CA ARG A 4 20.74 3.98 16.17
C ARG A 4 19.25 3.68 16.06
N HIS A 5 18.49 4.59 15.46
CA HIS A 5 17.21 4.22 14.87
C HIS A 5 17.52 3.06 13.92
N ALA A 6 17.12 1.85 14.31
CA ALA A 6 16.99 0.76 13.36
C ALA A 6 15.98 1.26 12.33
N THR A 7 16.46 1.68 11.16
CA THR A 7 15.65 1.72 9.96
C THR A 7 15.25 0.28 9.74
N ALA A 8 14.14 -0.13 10.35
CA ALA A 8 13.50 -1.40 10.05
C ALA A 8 13.34 -1.37 8.53
N ALA A 9 14.04 -2.29 7.85
CA ALA A 9 13.83 -2.47 6.42
C ALA A 9 12.32 -2.64 6.25
N PRO A 10 11.66 -1.88 5.35
CA PRO A 10 10.23 -2.04 5.16
C PRO A 10 9.96 -3.52 4.89
N PRO A 11 8.86 -4.09 5.44
CA PRO A 11 8.50 -5.47 5.16
C PRO A 11 8.50 -5.63 3.64
N ALA A 12 9.16 -6.69 3.17
CA ALA A 12 9.28 -6.97 1.75
C ALA A 12 7.90 -7.37 1.20
N LEU A 13 7.05 -6.37 0.96
CA LEU A 13 5.74 -6.53 0.36
C LEU A 13 5.92 -6.87 -1.11
N HIS A 14 5.44 -8.03 -1.52
CA HIS A 14 5.28 -8.39 -2.92
C HIS A 14 3.80 -8.35 -3.27
N ILE A 15 3.45 -7.65 -4.34
CA ILE A 15 2.09 -7.65 -4.91
C ILE A 15 2.22 -8.14 -6.36
N GLY A 16 1.69 -9.32 -6.65
CA GLY A 16 1.74 -9.91 -7.98
C GLY A 16 0.93 -9.08 -8.99
N GLN A 17 -0.27 -8.66 -8.59
CA GLN A 17 -1.15 -7.80 -9.40
C GLN A 17 -1.83 -6.75 -8.53
N LEU A 18 -1.80 -5.49 -8.97
CA LEU A 18 -2.51 -4.39 -8.34
C LEU A 18 -3.50 -3.79 -9.34
N ARG A 19 -4.77 -3.69 -8.97
CA ARG A 19 -5.82 -3.08 -9.79
C ARG A 19 -6.60 -2.04 -9.00
N PHE A 20 -6.72 -0.84 -9.56
CA PHE A 20 -7.68 0.14 -9.09
C PHE A 20 -9.00 0.00 -9.84
N VAL A 21 -10.10 -0.04 -9.08
CA VAL A 21 -11.45 0.10 -9.63
C VAL A 21 -11.97 1.45 -9.17
N THR A 22 -12.25 2.33 -10.13
CA THR A 22 -12.62 3.72 -9.87
C THR A 22 -13.69 4.18 -10.84
N ASP A 23 -14.43 5.20 -10.44
CA ASP A 23 -15.50 5.83 -11.23
C ASP A 23 -14.96 6.71 -12.37
N ARG A 24 -13.65 6.96 -12.42
CA ARG A 24 -12.98 7.76 -13.45
C ARG A 24 -11.96 6.96 -14.23
N ALA A 25 -11.94 7.16 -15.55
CA ALA A 25 -10.87 6.61 -16.38
C ALA A 25 -9.51 7.22 -15.97
N LEU A 26 -8.58 6.36 -15.59
CA LEU A 26 -7.17 6.71 -15.45
C LEU A 26 -6.47 6.38 -16.76
N GLY A 27 -5.69 7.32 -17.31
CA GLY A 27 -4.80 6.99 -18.42
C GLY A 27 -3.71 6.02 -17.96
N ASP A 28 -3.26 5.12 -18.84
CA ASP A 28 -2.34 4.02 -18.51
C ASP A 28 -1.08 4.48 -17.75
N GLY A 29 -0.45 5.58 -18.20
CA GLY A 29 0.73 6.15 -17.54
C GLY A 29 0.45 6.64 -16.12
N ARG A 30 -0.74 7.23 -15.89
CA ARG A 30 -1.17 7.69 -14.56
C ARG A 30 -1.52 6.49 -13.67
N ALA A 31 -2.20 5.49 -14.20
CA ALA A 31 -2.57 4.27 -13.46
C ALA A 31 -1.31 3.55 -12.96
N ARG A 32 -0.28 3.43 -13.80
CA ARG A 32 1.01 2.85 -13.41
C ARG A 32 1.70 3.64 -12.31
N ALA A 33 1.85 4.95 -12.48
CA ALA A 33 2.50 5.82 -11.49
C ALA A 33 1.76 5.79 -10.13
N LEU A 34 0.43 5.79 -10.16
CA LEU A 34 -0.40 5.64 -8.96
C LEU A 34 -0.21 4.27 -8.30
N GLY A 35 -0.11 3.19 -9.08
CA GLY A 35 0.12 1.84 -8.57
C GLY A 35 1.46 1.69 -7.88
N GLU A 36 2.53 2.18 -8.50
CA GLU A 36 3.87 2.20 -7.92
C GLU A 36 3.89 3.00 -6.62
N ARG A 37 3.33 4.22 -6.64
CA ARG A 37 3.25 5.07 -5.44
C ARG A 37 2.41 4.44 -4.33
N PHE A 38 1.27 3.86 -4.68
CA PHE A 38 0.40 3.20 -3.71
C PHE A 38 1.09 2.00 -3.05
N ALA A 39 1.84 1.19 -3.82
CA ALA A 39 2.58 0.06 -3.28
C ALA A 39 3.66 0.51 -2.26
N GLU A 40 4.36 1.62 -2.53
CA GLU A 40 5.32 2.22 -1.60
C GLU A 40 4.65 2.68 -0.29
N GLU A 41 3.55 3.42 -0.41
CA GLU A 41 2.79 3.91 0.75
C GLU A 41 2.19 2.76 1.54
N LEU A 42 1.73 1.69 0.87
CA LEU A 42 1.18 0.50 1.51
C LEU A 42 2.25 -0.29 2.26
N GLY A 43 3.42 -0.50 1.66
CA GLY A 43 4.55 -1.14 2.34
C GLY A 43 4.99 -0.35 3.57
N THR A 44 5.04 0.98 3.48
CA THR A 44 5.32 1.87 4.61
C THR A 44 4.27 1.75 5.70
N ALA A 45 2.98 1.77 5.34
CA ALA A 45 1.88 1.65 6.31
C ALA A 45 1.86 0.29 7.01
N LEU A 46 2.12 -0.80 6.28
CA LEU A 46 2.25 -2.14 6.86
C LEU A 46 3.43 -2.21 7.84
N ALA A 47 4.59 -1.64 7.49
CA ALA A 47 5.73 -1.55 8.38
C ALA A 47 5.38 -0.84 9.71
N GLN A 48 4.72 0.31 9.59
CA GLN A 48 4.31 1.12 10.74
C GLN A 48 3.25 0.44 11.60
N ALA A 49 2.39 -0.39 10.98
CA ALA A 49 1.39 -1.18 11.68
C ALA A 49 1.95 -2.45 12.33
N GLY A 50 3.25 -2.72 12.18
CA GLY A 50 3.92 -3.85 12.83
C GLY A 50 4.03 -5.12 11.98
N ALA A 51 3.76 -5.04 10.66
CA ALA A 51 4.07 -6.14 9.76
C ALA A 51 5.59 -6.35 9.70
N SER A 52 6.08 -7.36 10.40
CA SER A 52 7.50 -7.74 10.47
C SER A 52 7.90 -8.78 9.43
N ASP A 53 6.92 -9.55 8.93
CA ASP A 53 7.17 -10.64 8.00
C ASP A 53 7.04 -10.22 6.54
N ARG A 54 7.69 -10.99 5.68
CA ARG A 54 7.54 -10.87 4.23
C ARG A 54 6.09 -11.21 3.87
N MET A 55 5.40 -10.26 3.25
CA MET A 55 4.02 -10.43 2.82
C MET A 55 3.97 -10.59 1.30
N ASP A 56 3.33 -11.67 0.84
CA ASP A 56 3.11 -11.92 -0.58
C ASP A 56 1.60 -11.90 -0.88
N ILE A 57 1.18 -10.94 -1.69
CA ILE A 57 -0.20 -10.73 -2.10
C ILE A 57 -0.29 -11.04 -3.59
N GLY A 58 -0.95 -12.14 -3.94
CA GLY A 58 -1.12 -12.52 -5.35
C GLY A 58 -1.87 -11.47 -6.17
N GLU A 59 -3.03 -11.04 -5.69
CA GLU A 59 -3.83 -9.97 -6.32
C GLU A 59 -4.38 -9.03 -5.22
N LEU A 60 -4.24 -7.72 -5.46
CA LEU A 60 -4.84 -6.67 -4.64
C LEU A 60 -5.74 -5.79 -5.52
N VAL A 61 -7.05 -5.83 -5.24
CA VAL A 61 -8.03 -4.95 -5.87
C VAL A 61 -8.42 -3.85 -4.88
N VAL A 62 -8.22 -2.60 -5.29
CA VAL A 62 -8.55 -1.42 -4.49
C VAL A 62 -9.68 -0.66 -5.17
N GLU A 63 -10.85 -0.68 -4.56
CA GLU A 63 -12.00 0.12 -4.99
C GLU A 63 -11.94 1.49 -4.32
N ALA A 64 -11.82 2.55 -5.12
CA ALA A 64 -11.66 3.91 -4.64
C ALA A 64 -12.23 4.93 -5.63
N GLY A 65 -12.86 6.00 -5.11
CA GLY A 65 -13.28 7.14 -5.93
C GLY A 65 -12.07 7.83 -6.57
N GLY A 66 -12.24 8.44 -7.74
CA GLY A 66 -11.14 9.10 -8.44
C GLY A 66 -10.51 10.26 -7.64
N ASP A 67 -11.23 10.85 -6.70
CA ASP A 67 -10.76 11.83 -5.71
C ASP A 67 -9.87 11.24 -4.61
N GLN A 68 -9.94 9.93 -4.39
CA GLN A 68 -9.08 9.20 -3.46
C GLN A 68 -7.78 8.72 -4.15
N LEU A 69 -7.73 8.78 -5.48
CA LEU A 69 -6.59 8.40 -6.33
C LEU A 69 -5.80 9.63 -6.78
N ASP A 70 -5.41 10.45 -5.80
CA ASP A 70 -4.48 11.56 -5.93
C ASP A 70 -3.37 11.49 -4.87
N ASP A 71 -2.27 12.22 -5.09
CA ASP A 71 -1.06 12.16 -4.26
C ASP A 71 -1.30 12.54 -2.79
N ARG A 72 -2.33 13.32 -2.48
CA ARG A 72 -2.63 13.77 -1.11
C ARG A 72 -3.48 12.76 -0.37
N ALA A 73 -4.38 12.08 -1.07
CA ALA A 73 -5.28 11.08 -0.51
C ALA A 73 -4.64 9.69 -0.42
N LEU A 74 -3.69 9.38 -1.31
CA LEU A 74 -3.08 8.05 -1.44
C LEU A 74 -2.48 7.49 -0.14
N PRO A 75 -1.74 8.26 0.68
CA PRO A 75 -1.17 7.74 1.93
C PRO A 75 -2.25 7.29 2.92
N ARG A 76 -3.38 8.02 2.98
CA ARG A 76 -4.50 7.67 3.85
C ARG A 76 -5.21 6.42 3.35
N LEU A 77 -5.36 6.28 2.03
CA LEU A 77 -5.94 5.09 1.41
C LEU A 77 -5.07 3.85 1.69
N ALA A 78 -3.75 3.96 1.49
CA ALA A 78 -2.81 2.88 1.77
C ALA A 78 -2.83 2.46 3.25
N ALA A 79 -2.88 3.40 4.18
CA ALA A 79 -3.01 3.11 5.61
C ALA A 79 -4.32 2.38 5.96
N ALA A 80 -5.44 2.75 5.33
CA ALA A 80 -6.71 2.07 5.51
C ALA A 80 -6.67 0.63 4.96
N VAL A 81 -6.03 0.43 3.80
CA VAL A 81 -5.84 -0.91 3.20
C VAL A 81 -4.92 -1.77 4.05
N ALA A 82 -3.80 -1.23 4.54
CA ALA A 82 -2.86 -1.94 5.43
C ALA A 82 -3.57 -2.51 6.67
N ARG A 83 -4.40 -1.70 7.34
CA ARG A 83 -5.17 -2.14 8.51
C ARG A 83 -6.10 -3.30 8.16
N ARG A 84 -6.82 -3.20 7.04
CA ARG A 84 -7.72 -4.28 6.58
C ARG A 84 -6.97 -5.55 6.20
N ILE A 85 -5.77 -5.45 5.66
CA ILE A 85 -4.94 -6.62 5.38
C ILE A 85 -4.58 -7.31 6.69
N LEU A 86 -4.07 -6.57 7.68
CA LEU A 86 -3.67 -7.13 8.97
C LEU A 86 -4.85 -7.69 9.78
N GLU A 87 -6.04 -7.09 9.66
CA GLU A 87 -7.28 -7.65 10.26
C GLU A 87 -7.69 -9.01 9.66
N ARG A 88 -7.22 -9.34 8.45
CA ARG A 88 -7.61 -10.55 7.71
C ARG A 88 -6.53 -11.64 7.68
N VAL A 89 -5.30 -11.32 8.06
CA VAL A 89 -4.22 -12.30 8.19
C VAL A 89 -4.25 -12.81 9.65
N PRO A 90 -4.66 -14.06 9.90
CA PRO A 90 -4.55 -14.65 11.23
C PRO A 90 -3.07 -14.87 11.59
N ASP A 91 -2.70 -14.51 12.82
CA ASP A 91 -1.37 -14.80 13.43
C ASP A 91 -1.04 -16.31 13.44
#